data_AF-A0AAV9EBQ9-F1
#
_entry.id   AF-A0AAV9EBQ9-F1
#
_cell.length_a   1.000
_cell.length_b   1.000
_cell.length_c   1.000
_cell.angle_alpha   90.00
_cell.angle_beta   90.00
_cell.angle_gamma   90.00
#
_symmetry.space_group_name_H-M   'P 1'
#
loop_
_entity.id
_entity.type
_entity.pdbx_description
1 polymer ?
#
loop_
_entity_poly.entity_id
_entity_poly.type
_entity_poly.pdbx_seq_one_letter_code
_entity_poly.pdbx_strand_id
1 'polypeptide(L)'
;MAEAETFAFQAEINQLLSLIINTFYSNKEIFLRELISNASDALDKIRFESLTDKSKLDGQPELFIHIVPDKATNTLTIIDSGIGMTKSDLVNNLGTIARSGTKEFMEALAAGADVSMIGQFGVGFYSAYLVAERVVVTTRHNDDEQYVWESQAGGSFTVTRDTSGESLGRGTKITLFLKEDQLEYLEERRLKDLVKKHSEFISYPISLWTEKTIEKEEALKEKFEGLCKVIKDVLGDKVEKVVVSDRVVDSPCCLVTGEYGWTANMERIMKAQALRDSSMAGYMSSKKTMEINPENPIMEELRKRADADKNDKSVKDLVLLLFETSLLTSGFSLDDPNTFGNRIHRMLKLGLSIDDDDVPADADSDMPPLEDADAEGSKMEEVD
;
A
#
# COMPACT_ATOMS: atom_id res chain seq x y z
N MET A 1 -26.91 -29.76 -55.76
CA MET A 1 -26.31 -28.73 -54.89
C MET A 1 -25.17 -29.39 -54.16
N ALA A 2 -24.00 -28.77 -54.05
CA ALA A 2 -22.93 -29.32 -53.23
C ALA A 2 -23.35 -29.26 -51.75
N GLU A 3 -23.13 -30.34 -51.00
CA GLU A 3 -23.36 -30.35 -49.55
C GLU A 3 -22.30 -29.46 -48.88
N ALA A 4 -22.77 -28.56 -48.02
CA ALA A 4 -21.90 -27.70 -47.24
C ALA A 4 -21.48 -28.45 -45.96
N GLU A 5 -20.19 -28.69 -45.81
CA GLU A 5 -19.62 -29.21 -44.57
C GLU A 5 -19.19 -28.06 -43.67
N THR A 6 -19.58 -28.13 -42.39
CA THR A 6 -19.25 -27.13 -41.37
C THR A 6 -18.30 -27.76 -40.37
N PHE A 7 -17.16 -27.09 -40.14
CA PHE A 7 -16.17 -27.49 -39.14
C PHE A 7 -16.02 -26.38 -38.10
N ALA A 8 -15.78 -26.78 -36.85
CA ALA A 8 -15.44 -25.84 -35.79
C ALA A 8 -13.98 -25.40 -35.91
N PHE A 9 -13.69 -24.15 -35.55
CA PHE A 9 -12.32 -23.67 -35.43
C PHE A 9 -11.57 -24.47 -34.37
N GLN A 10 -10.34 -24.90 -34.69
CA GLN A 10 -9.41 -25.53 -33.76
C GLN A 10 -8.26 -24.56 -33.49
N ALA A 11 -7.76 -24.55 -32.25
CA ALA A 11 -6.61 -23.74 -31.85
C ALA A 11 -5.53 -24.63 -31.23
N GLU A 12 -4.27 -24.40 -31.64
CA GLU A 12 -3.13 -25.12 -31.08
C GLU A 12 -2.69 -24.46 -29.77
N ILE A 13 -3.00 -25.13 -28.65
CA ILE A 13 -2.82 -24.63 -27.28
C ILE A 13 -1.36 -24.19 -27.02
N ASN A 14 -0.38 -24.98 -27.50
CA ASN A 14 1.03 -24.68 -27.30
C ASN A 14 1.48 -23.39 -28.00
N GLN A 15 0.97 -23.13 -29.22
CA GLN A 15 1.25 -21.88 -29.92
C GLN A 15 0.56 -20.70 -29.24
N LEU A 16 -0.67 -20.89 -28.76
CA LEU A 16 -1.43 -19.86 -28.07
C LEU A 16 -0.77 -19.45 -26.74
N LEU A 17 -0.31 -20.41 -25.93
CA LEU A 17 0.45 -20.15 -24.71
C LEU A 17 1.74 -19.39 -25.02
N SER A 18 2.48 -19.82 -26.04
CA SER A 18 3.69 -19.12 -26.48
C SER A 18 3.41 -17.67 -26.90
N LEU A 19 2.29 -17.40 -27.59
CA LEU A 19 1.86 -16.04 -27.95
C LEU A 19 1.49 -15.20 -26.72
N ILE A 20 0.75 -15.77 -25.76
CA ILE A 20 0.39 -15.09 -24.50
C ILE A 20 1.64 -14.71 -23.71
N ILE A 21 2.59 -15.63 -23.61
CA ILE A 21 3.82 -15.42 -22.84
C ILE A 21 4.79 -14.50 -23.58
N ASN A 22 4.97 -14.63 -24.90
CA ASN A 22 6.05 -13.93 -25.60
C ASN A 22 5.61 -12.67 -26.36
N THR A 23 4.30 -12.48 -26.61
CA THR A 23 3.83 -11.44 -27.54
C THR A 23 2.82 -10.47 -26.93
N PHE A 24 1.93 -10.93 -26.04
CA PHE A 24 0.86 -10.07 -25.50
C PHE A 24 1.33 -9.09 -24.42
N TYR A 25 2.42 -9.38 -23.72
CA TYR A 25 2.92 -8.55 -22.63
C TYR A 25 4.31 -8.00 -22.95
N SER A 26 4.40 -6.67 -23.07
CA SER A 26 5.68 -5.97 -23.24
C SER A 26 6.44 -5.81 -21.92
N ASN A 27 5.72 -5.76 -20.80
CA ASN A 27 6.28 -5.59 -19.46
C ASN A 27 5.96 -6.83 -18.61
N LYS A 28 7.01 -7.49 -18.11
CA LYS A 28 6.91 -8.70 -17.31
C LYS A 28 6.27 -8.44 -15.94
N GLU A 29 6.42 -7.23 -15.38
CA GLU A 29 5.88 -6.79 -14.08
C GLU A 29 4.37 -7.03 -13.92
N ILE A 30 3.67 -7.15 -15.05
CA ILE A 30 2.22 -7.32 -15.12
C ILE A 30 1.70 -8.57 -14.44
N PHE A 31 2.55 -9.61 -14.30
CA PHE A 31 2.15 -10.88 -13.69
C PHE A 31 1.58 -10.66 -12.29
N LEU A 32 2.20 -9.77 -11.49
CA LEU A 32 1.77 -9.52 -10.13
C LEU A 32 0.42 -8.82 -10.09
N ARG A 33 0.18 -7.86 -11.01
CA ARG A 33 -1.14 -7.23 -11.16
C ARG A 33 -2.21 -8.27 -11.47
N GLU A 34 -1.98 -9.14 -12.45
CA GLU A 34 -2.96 -10.16 -12.85
C GLU A 34 -3.27 -11.13 -11.69
N LEU A 35 -2.25 -11.57 -10.95
CA LEU A 35 -2.44 -12.49 -9.83
C LEU A 35 -3.17 -11.84 -8.66
N ILE A 36 -2.84 -10.59 -8.30
CA ILE A 36 -3.54 -9.86 -7.23
C ILE A 36 -4.99 -9.56 -7.66
N SER A 37 -5.24 -9.19 -8.92
CA SER A 37 -6.60 -9.02 -9.43
C SER A 37 -7.43 -10.31 -9.33
N ASN A 38 -6.86 -11.46 -9.68
CA ASN A 38 -7.54 -12.75 -9.54
C ASN A 38 -7.84 -13.11 -8.07
N ALA A 39 -6.91 -12.79 -7.17
CA ALA A 39 -7.11 -12.95 -5.73
C ALA A 39 -8.24 -12.03 -5.21
N SER A 40 -8.29 -10.78 -5.66
CA SER A 40 -9.38 -9.85 -5.33
C SER A 40 -10.73 -10.37 -5.82
N ASP A 41 -10.83 -10.84 -7.06
CA ASP A 41 -12.06 -11.42 -7.61
C ASP A 41 -12.51 -12.65 -6.77
N ALA A 42 -11.56 -13.47 -6.30
CA ALA A 42 -11.87 -14.62 -5.44
C ALA A 42 -12.38 -14.20 -4.05
N LEU A 43 -11.87 -13.09 -3.49
CA LEU A 43 -12.35 -12.50 -2.25
C LEU A 43 -13.75 -11.88 -2.41
N ASP A 44 -14.02 -11.22 -3.54
CA ASP A 44 -15.35 -10.69 -3.85
C ASP A 44 -16.39 -11.80 -3.99
N LYS A 45 -16.04 -12.95 -4.60
CA LYS A 45 -16.92 -14.12 -4.69
C LYS A 45 -17.34 -14.64 -3.32
N ILE A 46 -16.38 -14.90 -2.43
CA ILE A 46 -16.71 -15.42 -1.09
C ILE A 46 -17.45 -14.37 -0.26
N ARG A 47 -17.09 -13.09 -0.40
CA ARG A 47 -17.80 -12.00 0.27
C ARG A 47 -19.25 -11.95 -0.17
N PHE A 48 -19.52 -12.09 -1.46
CA PHE A 48 -20.88 -12.15 -1.98
C PHE A 48 -21.67 -13.35 -1.43
N GLU A 49 -21.09 -14.55 -1.45
CA GLU A 49 -21.74 -15.73 -0.85
C GLU A 49 -21.99 -15.55 0.65
N SER A 50 -21.09 -14.87 1.36
CA SER A 50 -21.26 -14.61 2.80
C SER A 50 -22.42 -13.65 3.13
N LEU A 51 -22.91 -12.88 2.15
CA LEU A 51 -24.09 -12.01 2.32
C LEU A 51 -25.37 -12.85 2.46
N THR A 52 -25.43 -13.99 1.78
CA THR A 52 -26.56 -14.93 1.85
C THR A 52 -26.36 -15.99 2.92
N ASP A 53 -25.14 -16.48 3.12
CA ASP A 53 -24.78 -17.51 4.10
C ASP A 53 -23.46 -17.21 4.82
N LYS A 54 -23.55 -16.70 6.06
CA LYS A 54 -22.38 -16.37 6.88
C LYS A 54 -21.50 -17.59 7.21
N SER A 55 -22.04 -18.80 7.21
CA SER A 55 -21.27 -20.02 7.55
C SER A 55 -20.16 -20.31 6.53
N LYS A 56 -20.26 -19.73 5.31
CA LYS A 56 -19.21 -19.83 4.28
C LYS A 56 -17.87 -19.22 4.72
N LEU A 57 -17.87 -18.37 5.74
CA LEU A 57 -16.66 -17.78 6.31
C LEU A 57 -16.04 -18.59 7.45
N ASP A 58 -16.70 -19.64 7.96
CA ASP A 58 -16.26 -20.37 9.16
C ASP A 58 -14.87 -21.00 9.01
N GLY A 59 -14.52 -21.46 7.81
CA GLY A 59 -13.20 -22.05 7.52
C GLY A 59 -12.05 -21.04 7.47
N GLN A 60 -12.36 -19.76 7.21
CA GLN A 60 -11.40 -18.65 7.24
C GLN A 60 -12.15 -17.30 7.31
N PRO A 61 -12.28 -16.70 8.51
CA PRO A 61 -13.06 -15.47 8.67
C PRO A 61 -12.44 -14.23 8.03
N GLU A 62 -11.11 -14.21 7.90
CA GLU A 62 -10.37 -13.05 7.41
C GLU A 62 -10.27 -13.02 5.88
N LEU A 63 -10.44 -11.83 5.30
CA LEU A 63 -10.31 -11.58 3.86
C LEU A 63 -8.98 -10.85 3.60
N PHE A 64 -8.01 -11.51 2.99
CA PHE A 64 -6.67 -10.98 2.79
C PHE A 64 -5.99 -11.51 1.53
N ILE A 65 -4.93 -10.81 1.14
CA ILE A 65 -3.93 -11.26 0.16
C ILE A 65 -2.55 -11.15 0.82
N HIS A 66 -1.76 -12.21 0.79
CA HIS A 66 -0.41 -12.24 1.31
C HIS A 66 0.58 -12.58 0.20
N ILE A 67 1.70 -11.86 0.16
CA ILE A 67 2.77 -12.06 -0.80
C ILE A 67 4.00 -12.47 -0.01
N VAL A 68 4.55 -13.64 -0.30
CA VAL A 68 5.65 -14.27 0.44
C VAL A 68 6.79 -14.56 -0.53
N PRO A 69 7.81 -13.69 -0.60
CA PRO A 69 9.05 -14.00 -1.31
C PRO A 69 9.93 -14.93 -0.47
N ASP A 70 10.51 -15.95 -1.11
CA ASP A 70 11.48 -16.87 -0.52
C ASP A 70 12.73 -16.96 -1.40
N LYS A 71 13.82 -16.35 -0.91
CA LYS A 71 15.12 -16.33 -1.56
C LYS A 71 15.89 -17.65 -1.45
N ALA A 72 15.57 -18.51 -0.48
CA ALA A 72 16.24 -19.79 -0.32
C ALA A 72 15.75 -20.80 -1.36
N THR A 73 14.46 -20.74 -1.71
CA THR A 73 13.85 -21.63 -2.72
C THR A 73 13.66 -20.98 -4.09
N ASN A 74 14.03 -19.70 -4.24
CA ASN A 74 13.76 -18.89 -5.44
C ASN A 74 12.27 -18.87 -5.81
N THR A 75 11.39 -18.79 -4.81
CA THR A 75 9.94 -18.80 -5.02
C THR A 75 9.27 -17.51 -4.58
N LEU A 76 8.22 -17.12 -5.32
CA LEU A 76 7.30 -16.07 -4.90
C LEU A 76 5.93 -16.69 -4.73
N THR A 77 5.38 -16.62 -3.51
CA THR A 77 4.09 -17.21 -3.18
C THR A 77 3.04 -16.11 -2.96
N ILE A 78 1.90 -16.22 -3.61
CA ILE A 78 0.73 -15.35 -3.40
C ILE A 78 -0.35 -16.21 -2.75
N ILE A 79 -0.87 -15.78 -1.61
CA ILE A 79 -1.89 -16.47 -0.83
C ILE A 79 -3.11 -15.56 -0.74
N ASP A 80 -4.27 -16.05 -1.16
CA ASP A 80 -5.54 -15.38 -0.93
C ASP A 80 -6.45 -16.23 -0.06
N SER A 81 -7.29 -15.58 0.74
CA SER A 81 -8.35 -16.24 1.51
C SER A 81 -9.72 -16.20 0.80
N GLY A 82 -9.71 -16.16 -0.52
CA GLY A 82 -10.90 -16.13 -1.37
C GLY A 82 -11.71 -17.42 -1.32
N ILE A 83 -12.60 -17.61 -2.29
CA ILE A 83 -13.48 -18.78 -2.34
C ILE A 83 -12.75 -20.11 -2.58
N GLY A 84 -11.58 -20.08 -3.24
CA GLY A 84 -10.85 -21.28 -3.66
C GLY A 84 -11.45 -21.90 -4.93
N MET A 85 -10.94 -23.08 -5.31
CA MET A 85 -11.37 -23.83 -6.50
C MET A 85 -11.58 -25.31 -6.17
N THR A 86 -12.62 -25.92 -6.72
CA THR A 86 -12.80 -27.37 -6.68
C THR A 86 -11.84 -28.07 -7.64
N LYS A 87 -11.72 -29.40 -7.56
CA LYS A 87 -10.97 -30.18 -8.57
C LYS A 87 -11.49 -29.94 -9.99
N SER A 88 -12.81 -29.80 -10.14
CA SER A 88 -13.46 -29.51 -11.42
C SER A 88 -13.03 -28.14 -11.94
N ASP A 89 -13.00 -27.12 -11.07
CA ASP A 89 -12.60 -25.76 -11.45
C ASP A 89 -11.13 -25.68 -11.86
N LEU A 90 -10.24 -26.43 -11.18
CA LEU A 90 -8.83 -26.51 -11.57
C LEU A 90 -8.65 -27.03 -13.00
N VAL A 91 -9.41 -28.06 -13.38
CA VAL A 91 -9.33 -28.64 -14.72
C VAL A 91 -10.04 -27.75 -15.75
N ASN A 92 -11.23 -27.27 -15.43
CA ASN A 92 -12.09 -26.58 -16.38
C ASN A 92 -11.72 -25.11 -16.57
N ASN A 93 -11.39 -24.39 -15.50
CA ASN A 93 -11.09 -22.96 -15.55
C ASN A 93 -9.59 -22.72 -15.72
N LEU A 94 -8.76 -23.32 -14.87
CA LEU A 94 -7.32 -23.10 -14.91
C LEU A 94 -6.62 -23.86 -16.05
N GLY A 95 -7.17 -25.01 -16.46
CA GLY A 95 -6.66 -25.82 -17.57
C GLY A 95 -7.14 -25.43 -18.97
N THR A 96 -8.12 -24.51 -19.08
CA THR A 96 -8.69 -24.09 -20.37
C THR A 96 -8.36 -22.61 -20.63
N ILE A 97 -7.70 -22.33 -21.75
CA ILE A 97 -7.35 -20.95 -22.11
C ILE A 97 -8.61 -20.22 -22.58
N ALA A 98 -8.71 -18.93 -22.22
CA ALA A 98 -9.85 -18.06 -22.52
C ALA A 98 -11.16 -18.47 -21.84
N ARG A 99 -11.07 -19.23 -20.75
CA ARG A 99 -12.19 -19.51 -19.85
C ARG A 99 -11.99 -18.80 -18.52
N SER A 100 -13.00 -18.07 -18.05
CA SER A 100 -12.96 -17.36 -16.78
C SER A 100 -14.18 -17.73 -15.94
N GLY A 101 -13.94 -18.35 -14.78
CA GLY A 101 -15.00 -18.59 -13.79
C GLY A 101 -15.54 -17.29 -13.19
N THR A 102 -14.84 -16.17 -13.32
CA THR A 102 -15.33 -14.84 -12.91
C THR A 102 -16.40 -14.33 -13.87
N LYS A 103 -16.26 -14.60 -15.18
CA LYS A 103 -17.30 -14.29 -16.17
C LYS A 103 -18.56 -15.12 -15.93
N GLU A 104 -18.41 -16.44 -15.73
CA GLU A 104 -19.53 -17.35 -15.43
C GLU A 104 -20.27 -16.90 -14.15
N PHE A 105 -19.54 -16.48 -13.12
CA PHE A 105 -20.13 -15.95 -11.90
C PHE A 105 -20.86 -14.61 -12.11
N MET A 106 -20.32 -13.69 -12.92
CA MET A 106 -21.03 -12.45 -13.28
C MET A 106 -22.33 -12.71 -14.05
N GLU A 107 -22.33 -13.68 -14.97
CA GLU A 107 -23.55 -14.08 -15.69
C GLU A 107 -24.61 -14.64 -14.73
N ALA A 108 -24.20 -15.39 -13.71
CA ALA A 108 -25.10 -15.88 -12.66
C ALA A 108 -25.62 -14.75 -11.74
N LEU A 109 -24.83 -13.69 -11.55
CA LEU A 109 -25.16 -12.52 -10.71
C LEU A 109 -26.05 -11.46 -11.39
N ALA A 110 -26.21 -11.52 -12.71
CA ALA A 110 -26.97 -10.55 -13.51
C ALA A 110 -28.45 -10.40 -13.07
N ALA A 111 -28.92 -11.21 -12.12
CA ALA A 111 -30.23 -11.12 -11.49
C ALA A 111 -30.33 -10.20 -10.26
N GLY A 112 -29.28 -9.51 -9.77
CA GLY A 112 -29.51 -8.57 -8.65
C GLY A 112 -28.37 -7.87 -7.92
N ALA A 113 -27.10 -7.92 -8.37
CA ALA A 113 -26.01 -7.25 -7.65
C ALA A 113 -25.01 -6.52 -8.55
N ASP A 114 -24.64 -5.32 -8.15
CA ASP A 114 -23.67 -4.43 -8.84
C ASP A 114 -22.24 -4.83 -8.45
N VAL A 115 -21.82 -6.03 -8.87
CA VAL A 115 -20.48 -6.58 -8.60
C VAL A 115 -19.61 -6.40 -9.84
N SER A 116 -18.68 -5.44 -9.78
CA SER A 116 -17.70 -5.19 -10.84
C SER A 116 -16.44 -6.03 -10.61
N MET A 117 -16.33 -7.18 -11.27
CA MET A 117 -15.14 -8.04 -11.24
C MET A 117 -14.22 -7.79 -12.44
N ILE A 118 -12.92 -7.96 -12.23
CA ILE A 118 -11.86 -7.52 -13.16
C ILE A 118 -11.53 -8.61 -14.21
N GLY A 119 -11.43 -9.87 -13.79
CA GLY A 119 -10.90 -10.97 -14.60
C GLY A 119 -11.85 -11.57 -15.64
N GLN A 120 -12.09 -10.90 -16.77
CA GLN A 120 -13.06 -11.36 -17.78
C GLN A 120 -12.49 -12.27 -18.87
N PHE A 121 -11.19 -12.19 -19.15
CA PHE A 121 -10.59 -12.77 -20.35
C PHE A 121 -10.13 -14.21 -20.21
N GLY A 122 -9.86 -14.70 -18.99
CA GLY A 122 -9.39 -16.08 -18.77
C GLY A 122 -7.98 -16.37 -19.30
N VAL A 123 -7.14 -15.33 -19.40
CA VAL A 123 -5.73 -15.46 -19.85
C VAL A 123 -4.71 -14.91 -18.84
N GLY A 124 -5.14 -14.07 -17.88
CA GLY A 124 -4.26 -13.36 -16.96
C GLY A 124 -3.39 -14.28 -16.09
N PHE A 125 -3.90 -15.45 -15.70
CA PHE A 125 -3.13 -16.44 -14.93
C PHE A 125 -1.84 -16.87 -15.65
N TYR A 126 -1.89 -17.05 -16.98
CA TYR A 126 -0.74 -17.51 -17.75
C TYR A 126 0.39 -16.47 -17.85
N SER A 127 0.13 -15.20 -17.50
CA SER A 127 1.18 -14.19 -17.37
C SER A 127 2.20 -14.53 -16.27
N ALA A 128 1.86 -15.44 -15.33
CA ALA A 128 2.81 -15.97 -14.35
C ALA A 128 4.06 -16.59 -14.99
N TYR A 129 3.91 -17.23 -16.16
CA TYR A 129 5.02 -17.85 -16.90
C TYR A 129 5.94 -16.84 -17.60
N LEU A 130 5.63 -15.54 -17.56
CA LEU A 130 6.58 -14.48 -17.94
C LEU A 130 7.81 -14.53 -17.04
N VAL A 131 7.59 -14.71 -15.74
CA VAL A 131 8.63 -14.65 -14.70
C VAL A 131 8.96 -16.01 -14.08
N ALA A 132 8.04 -16.98 -14.14
CA ALA A 132 8.20 -18.30 -13.57
C ALA A 132 8.48 -19.38 -14.62
N GLU A 133 9.30 -20.37 -14.27
CA GLU A 133 9.50 -21.59 -15.06
C GLU A 133 8.47 -22.68 -14.70
N ARG A 134 7.96 -22.64 -13.48
CA ARG A 134 7.01 -23.61 -12.94
C ARG A 134 6.04 -22.90 -12.00
N VAL A 135 4.76 -23.26 -12.08
CA VAL A 135 3.72 -22.70 -11.24
C VAL A 135 2.99 -23.84 -10.54
N VAL A 136 2.89 -23.74 -9.22
CA VAL A 136 2.15 -24.65 -8.36
C VAL A 136 1.01 -23.88 -7.71
N VAL A 137 -0.22 -24.39 -7.85
CA VAL A 137 -1.43 -23.80 -7.30
C VAL A 137 -2.02 -24.79 -6.31
N THR A 138 -1.96 -24.48 -5.02
CA THR A 138 -2.64 -25.23 -3.97
C THR A 138 -3.93 -24.50 -3.63
N THR A 139 -5.07 -25.17 -3.65
CA THR A 139 -6.36 -24.51 -3.42
C THR A 139 -7.26 -25.38 -2.57
N ARG A 140 -8.11 -24.74 -1.76
CA ARG A 140 -9.15 -25.38 -0.97
C ARG A 140 -10.45 -24.58 -1.08
N HIS A 141 -11.45 -25.20 -1.69
CA HIS A 141 -12.82 -24.73 -1.70
C HIS A 141 -13.59 -25.32 -0.51
N ASN A 142 -14.62 -24.63 -0.01
CA ASN A 142 -15.43 -25.13 1.12
C ASN A 142 -16.14 -26.46 0.78
N ASP A 143 -16.51 -26.64 -0.49
CA ASP A 143 -17.30 -27.78 -0.96
C ASP A 143 -16.44 -28.92 -1.54
N ASP A 144 -15.11 -28.87 -1.41
CA ASP A 144 -14.20 -29.91 -1.91
C ASP A 144 -12.95 -30.03 -1.02
N GLU A 145 -12.11 -31.01 -1.31
CA GLU A 145 -10.83 -31.20 -0.61
C GLU A 145 -9.74 -30.24 -1.11
N GLN A 146 -8.58 -30.24 -0.46
CA GLN A 146 -7.42 -29.48 -0.92
C GLN A 146 -6.73 -30.23 -2.07
N TYR A 147 -6.43 -29.51 -3.15
CA TYR A 147 -5.72 -30.04 -4.31
C TYR A 147 -4.52 -29.18 -4.66
N VAL A 148 -3.52 -29.82 -5.27
CA VAL A 148 -2.34 -29.19 -5.85
C VAL A 148 -2.41 -29.36 -7.36
N TRP A 149 -2.44 -28.24 -8.07
CA TRP A 149 -2.26 -28.15 -9.50
C TRP A 149 -0.84 -27.73 -9.82
N GLU A 150 -0.19 -28.36 -10.79
CA GLU A 150 1.19 -28.05 -11.16
C GLU A 150 1.40 -28.08 -12.67
N SER A 151 2.09 -27.07 -13.21
CA SER A 151 2.50 -27.02 -14.61
C SER A 151 3.76 -26.18 -14.86
N GLN A 152 4.42 -26.49 -15.97
CA GLN A 152 5.60 -25.79 -16.50
C GLN A 152 5.29 -25.10 -17.85
N ALA A 153 4.00 -24.89 -18.17
CA ALA A 153 3.53 -24.40 -19.47
C ALA A 153 3.94 -25.26 -20.69
N GLY A 154 4.39 -26.51 -20.48
CA GLY A 154 4.79 -27.46 -21.54
C GLY A 154 3.63 -28.19 -22.24
N GLY A 155 2.42 -27.61 -22.24
CA GLY A 155 1.22 -28.19 -22.86
C GLY A 155 0.44 -29.20 -22.01
N SER A 156 0.86 -29.45 -20.76
CA SER A 156 0.13 -30.29 -19.81
C SER A 156 0.24 -29.76 -18.38
N PHE A 157 -0.65 -30.24 -17.50
CA PHE A 157 -0.66 -29.95 -16.08
C PHE A 157 -1.07 -31.21 -15.30
N THR A 158 -0.76 -31.24 -14.01
CA THR A 158 -1.16 -32.33 -13.12
C THR A 158 -2.05 -31.79 -12.00
N VAL A 159 -2.96 -32.62 -11.49
CA VAL A 159 -3.80 -32.31 -10.33
C VAL A 159 -3.73 -33.47 -9.36
N THR A 160 -3.25 -33.22 -8.16
CA THR A 160 -3.12 -34.21 -7.08
C THR A 160 -3.88 -33.75 -5.85
N ARG A 161 -4.38 -34.69 -5.06
CA ARG A 161 -4.99 -34.37 -3.77
C ARG A 161 -3.88 -34.09 -2.76
N ASP A 162 -3.98 -32.98 -2.04
CA ASP A 162 -3.01 -32.66 -0.99
C ASP A 162 -3.32 -33.47 0.27
N THR A 163 -2.33 -34.25 0.71
CA THR A 163 -2.44 -35.15 1.88
C THR A 163 -1.37 -34.90 2.93
N SER A 164 -0.39 -34.04 2.63
CA SER A 164 0.79 -33.82 3.48
C SER A 164 1.23 -32.36 3.57
N GLY A 165 0.73 -31.50 2.69
CA GLY A 165 0.96 -30.07 2.74
C GLY A 165 0.22 -29.39 3.89
N GLU A 166 0.62 -28.15 4.16
CA GLU A 166 -0.08 -27.27 5.08
C GLU A 166 -1.53 -27.08 4.64
N SER A 167 -2.47 -27.34 5.56
CA SER A 167 -3.89 -27.22 5.26
C SER A 167 -4.28 -25.74 5.21
N LEU A 168 -4.72 -25.30 4.03
CA LEU A 168 -5.40 -24.02 3.87
C LEU A 168 -6.75 -24.09 4.58
N GLY A 169 -7.21 -23.02 5.23
CA GLY A 169 -8.59 -22.95 5.72
C GLY A 169 -9.60 -22.87 4.57
N ARG A 170 -9.37 -21.88 3.68
CA ARG A 170 -10.08 -21.63 2.42
C ARG A 170 -9.20 -20.73 1.54
N GLY A 171 -9.35 -20.82 0.22
CA GLY A 171 -8.70 -19.91 -0.73
C GLY A 171 -7.63 -20.61 -1.56
N THR A 172 -6.64 -19.85 -2.04
CA THR A 172 -5.62 -20.37 -2.96
C THR A 172 -4.23 -19.85 -2.60
N LYS A 173 -3.24 -20.72 -2.78
CA LYS A 173 -1.80 -20.44 -2.69
C LYS A 173 -1.16 -20.71 -4.05
N ILE A 174 -0.66 -19.66 -4.69
CA ILE A 174 0.04 -19.71 -5.97
C ILE A 174 1.54 -19.54 -5.71
N THR A 175 2.30 -20.61 -5.87
CA THR A 175 3.76 -20.61 -5.74
C THR A 175 4.40 -20.57 -7.12
N LEU A 176 5.14 -19.48 -7.38
CA LEU A 176 5.88 -19.23 -8.60
C LEU A 176 7.34 -19.62 -8.38
N PHE A 177 7.85 -20.60 -9.13
CA PHE A 177 9.27 -20.90 -9.19
C PHE A 177 9.89 -19.98 -10.24
N LEU A 178 10.60 -18.96 -9.78
CA LEU A 178 11.10 -17.88 -10.64
C LEU A 178 12.27 -18.36 -11.49
N LYS A 179 12.35 -17.82 -12.71
CA LYS A 179 13.52 -18.01 -13.58
C LYS A 179 14.75 -17.34 -12.97
N GLU A 180 15.94 -17.84 -13.27
CA GLU A 180 17.21 -17.31 -12.77
C GLU A 180 17.42 -15.82 -13.09
N ASP A 181 16.90 -15.34 -14.23
CA ASP A 181 16.98 -13.95 -14.67
C ASP A 181 15.86 -13.05 -14.10
N GLN A 182 14.97 -13.60 -13.27
CA GLN A 182 13.78 -12.91 -12.73
C GLN A 182 13.79 -12.86 -11.19
N LEU A 183 14.93 -13.13 -10.55
CA LEU A 183 15.08 -13.07 -9.09
C LEU A 183 14.93 -11.66 -8.52
N GLU A 184 14.92 -10.61 -9.36
CA GLU A 184 14.61 -9.24 -8.93
C GLU A 184 13.22 -9.11 -8.28
N TYR A 185 12.28 -10.01 -8.60
CA TYR A 185 10.94 -10.03 -7.99
C TYR A 185 10.92 -10.66 -6.59
N LEU A 186 12.07 -11.05 -6.03
CA LEU A 186 12.23 -11.42 -4.62
C LEU A 186 12.79 -10.26 -3.77
N GLU A 187 13.13 -9.14 -4.40
CA GLU A 187 13.57 -7.93 -3.71
C GLU A 187 12.36 -7.22 -3.07
N GLU A 188 12.44 -6.95 -1.77
CA GLU A 188 11.38 -6.28 -1.01
C GLU A 188 10.96 -4.94 -1.64
N ARG A 189 11.94 -4.10 -2.00
CA ARG A 189 11.68 -2.79 -2.62
C ARG A 189 10.92 -2.94 -3.92
N ARG A 190 11.34 -3.88 -4.78
CA ARG A 190 10.71 -4.14 -6.07
C ARG A 190 9.26 -4.58 -5.90
N LEU A 191 8.99 -5.51 -4.98
CA LEU A 191 7.63 -5.97 -4.69
C LEU A 191 6.76 -4.85 -4.13
N LYS A 192 7.27 -4.04 -3.19
CA LYS A 192 6.54 -2.88 -2.66
C LYS A 192 6.14 -1.90 -3.75
N ASP A 193 7.07 -1.56 -4.65
CA ASP A 193 6.82 -0.65 -5.76
C ASP A 193 5.74 -1.20 -6.71
N LEU A 194 5.80 -2.50 -7.02
CA LEU A 194 4.84 -3.15 -7.91
C LEU A 194 3.45 -3.23 -7.29
N VAL A 195 3.35 -3.61 -6.02
CA VAL A 195 2.07 -3.66 -5.30
C VAL A 195 1.46 -2.26 -5.25
N LYS A 196 2.25 -1.23 -4.90
CA LYS A 196 1.79 0.17 -4.87
C LYS A 196 1.30 0.66 -6.23
N LYS A 197 2.04 0.36 -7.30
CA LYS A 197 1.71 0.76 -8.68
C LYS A 197 0.44 0.10 -9.23
N HIS A 198 0.16 -1.13 -8.84
CA HIS A 198 -0.87 -1.95 -9.47
C HIS A 198 -2.08 -2.27 -8.60
N SER A 199 -1.98 -2.05 -7.29
CA SER A 199 -2.97 -2.52 -6.31
C SER A 199 -3.58 -1.39 -5.47
N GLU A 200 -3.35 -0.12 -5.85
CA GLU A 200 -3.82 1.05 -5.10
C GLU A 200 -5.35 1.09 -4.89
N PHE A 201 -6.12 0.48 -5.80
CA PHE A 201 -7.58 0.46 -5.76
C PHE A 201 -8.18 -0.87 -5.28
N ILE A 202 -7.36 -1.78 -4.75
CA ILE A 202 -7.86 -3.07 -4.26
C ILE A 202 -8.41 -2.88 -2.84
N SER A 203 -9.65 -3.32 -2.64
CA SER A 203 -10.40 -3.08 -1.40
C SER A 203 -9.97 -3.98 -0.24
N TYR A 204 -9.10 -4.97 -0.50
CA TYR A 204 -8.67 -5.98 0.45
C TYR A 204 -7.24 -5.73 0.94
N PRO A 205 -6.92 -6.04 2.21
CA PRO A 205 -5.58 -5.85 2.74
C PRO A 205 -4.57 -6.76 2.03
N ILE A 206 -3.51 -6.14 1.50
CA ILE A 206 -2.37 -6.83 0.89
C ILE A 206 -1.19 -6.72 1.85
N SER A 207 -0.64 -7.85 2.28
CA SER A 207 0.53 -7.92 3.16
C SER A 207 1.71 -8.53 2.43
N LEU A 208 2.89 -7.97 2.62
CA LEU A 208 4.15 -8.50 2.09
C LEU A 208 4.96 -9.08 3.25
N TRP A 209 5.28 -10.38 3.18
CA TRP A 209 6.19 -11.01 4.11
C TRP A 209 7.60 -10.48 3.87
N THR A 210 8.26 -10.08 4.95
CA THR A 210 9.63 -9.59 4.90
C THR A 210 10.46 -10.38 5.91
N GLU A 211 11.56 -10.97 5.44
CA GLU A 211 12.53 -11.58 6.34
C GLU A 211 13.31 -10.46 7.03
N LYS A 212 12.97 -10.20 8.29
CA LYS A 212 13.75 -9.34 9.16
C LYS A 212 14.39 -10.20 10.24
N THR A 213 15.72 -10.22 10.27
CA THR A 213 16.44 -10.71 11.45
C THR A 213 16.13 -9.78 12.62
N ILE A 214 15.67 -10.34 13.74
CA ILE A 214 15.38 -9.60 14.99
C ILE A 214 16.59 -8.73 15.37
N GLU A 215 17.80 -9.25 15.18
CA GLU A 215 19.06 -8.52 15.37
C GLU A 215 19.16 -7.24 14.54
N LYS A 216 18.64 -7.21 13.31
CA LYS A 216 18.69 -6.03 12.44
C LYS A 216 17.71 -4.96 12.91
N GLU A 217 16.53 -5.35 13.41
CA GLU A 217 15.55 -4.40 13.95
C GLU A 217 16.02 -3.82 15.28
N GLU A 218 16.57 -4.66 16.17
CA GLU A 218 17.19 -4.22 17.42
C GLU A 218 18.40 -3.33 17.15
N ALA A 219 19.28 -3.70 16.21
CA ALA A 219 20.44 -2.89 15.84
C ALA A 219 20.05 -1.53 15.24
N LEU A 220 18.97 -1.45 14.44
CA LEU A 220 18.47 -0.17 13.92
C LEU A 220 17.84 0.67 15.04
N LYS A 221 17.06 0.05 15.94
CA LYS A 221 16.52 0.74 17.11
C LYS A 221 17.63 1.31 18.00
N GLU A 222 18.68 0.53 18.27
CA GLU A 222 19.84 0.95 19.05
C GLU A 222 20.63 2.06 18.32
N LYS A 223 20.90 1.88 17.02
CA LYS A 223 21.63 2.84 16.19
C LYS A 223 20.94 4.20 16.13
N PHE A 224 19.61 4.23 16.07
CA PHE A 224 18.82 5.46 15.98
C PHE A 224 18.27 5.96 17.33
N GLU A 225 18.51 5.24 18.43
CA GLU A 225 18.03 5.63 19.77
C GLU A 225 18.55 7.02 20.18
N GLY A 226 19.82 7.31 19.86
CA GLY A 226 20.44 8.62 20.09
C GLY A 226 19.72 9.75 19.35
N LEU A 227 19.38 9.53 18.07
CA LEU A 227 18.63 10.49 17.27
C LEU A 227 17.19 10.66 17.79
N CYS A 228 16.51 9.57 18.17
CA CYS A 228 15.17 9.65 18.75
C CYS A 228 15.14 10.51 20.02
N LYS A 229 16.15 10.40 20.88
CA LYS A 229 16.28 11.24 22.09
C LYS A 229 16.47 12.71 21.71
N VAL A 230 17.37 13.02 20.78
CA VAL A 230 17.59 14.40 20.31
C VAL A 230 16.31 14.99 19.71
N ILE A 231 15.59 14.24 18.88
CA ILE A 231 14.32 14.70 18.29
C ILE A 231 13.28 14.95 19.40
N LYS A 232 13.19 14.05 20.39
CA LYS A 232 12.27 14.21 21.51
C LYS A 232 12.62 15.45 22.35
N ASP A 233 13.90 15.71 22.59
CA ASP A 233 14.36 16.88 23.33
C ASP A 233 14.07 18.19 22.58
N VAL A 234 14.22 18.20 21.25
CA VAL A 234 13.91 19.38 20.40
C VAL A 234 12.42 19.64 20.31
N LEU A 235 11.61 18.59 20.16
CA LEU A 235 10.16 18.73 20.00
C LEU A 235 9.42 18.87 21.34
N GLY A 236 10.04 18.49 22.46
CA GLY A 236 9.51 18.64 23.81
C GLY A 236 8.09 18.04 23.94
N ASP A 237 7.13 18.90 24.28
CA ASP A 237 5.73 18.51 24.50
C ASP A 237 4.90 18.37 23.20
N LYS A 238 5.46 18.69 22.02
CA LYS A 238 4.75 18.56 20.73
C LYS A 238 4.52 17.10 20.32
N VAL A 239 5.36 16.18 20.80
CA VAL A 239 5.25 14.73 20.54
C VAL A 239 5.24 13.95 21.85
N GLU A 240 4.58 12.81 21.89
CA GLU A 240 4.61 11.92 23.06
C GLU A 240 5.94 11.17 23.13
N LYS A 241 6.23 10.45 22.05
CA LYS A 241 7.40 9.60 21.87
C LYS A 241 7.86 9.66 20.42
N VAL A 242 9.14 9.38 20.22
CA VAL A 242 9.76 9.23 18.90
C VAL A 242 10.24 7.79 18.80
N VAL A 243 9.77 7.06 17.80
CA VAL A 243 10.08 5.64 17.64
C VAL A 243 10.50 5.34 16.21
N VAL A 244 11.35 4.34 16.05
CA VAL A 244 11.69 3.81 14.73
C VAL A 244 10.52 2.94 14.24
N SER A 245 10.09 3.17 13.01
CA SER A 245 8.98 2.44 12.37
C SER A 245 9.35 2.04 10.95
N ASP A 246 8.79 0.93 10.50
CA ASP A 246 8.92 0.40 9.15
C ASP A 246 7.68 0.66 8.27
N ARG A 247 6.64 1.25 8.86
CA ARG A 247 5.39 1.58 8.16
C ARG A 247 5.63 2.56 7.01
N VAL A 248 6.67 3.39 7.13
CA VAL A 248 6.99 4.46 6.20
C VAL A 248 8.13 4.01 5.29
N VAL A 249 7.90 4.01 3.98
CA VAL A 249 8.88 3.57 2.97
C VAL A 249 9.64 4.75 2.37
N ASP A 250 8.91 5.71 1.77
CA ASP A 250 9.53 6.80 1.03
C ASP A 250 9.81 8.03 1.90
N SER A 251 8.91 8.32 2.85
CA SER A 251 9.02 9.52 3.70
C SER A 251 10.04 9.32 4.84
N PRO A 252 10.72 10.39 5.28
CA PRO A 252 11.68 10.31 6.38
C PRO A 252 11.03 10.03 7.73
N CYS A 253 9.81 10.51 7.93
CA CYS A 253 9.02 10.30 9.15
C CYS A 253 7.52 10.49 8.89
N CYS A 254 6.68 10.03 9.81
CA CYS A 254 5.25 10.30 9.85
C CYS A 254 4.77 10.55 11.28
N LEU A 255 3.58 11.14 11.42
CA LEU A 255 2.95 11.37 12.72
C LEU A 255 1.71 10.49 12.88
N VAL A 256 1.70 9.72 13.95
CA VAL A 256 0.57 8.86 14.32
C VAL A 256 -0.05 9.34 15.62
N THR A 257 -1.37 9.24 15.71
CA THR A 257 -2.13 9.49 16.94
C THR A 257 -2.23 8.20 17.74
N GLY A 258 -2.22 8.29 19.07
CA GLY A 258 -2.48 7.13 19.92
C GLY A 258 -3.88 6.54 19.70
N GLU A 259 -4.08 5.27 20.05
CA GLU A 259 -5.32 4.50 19.82
C GLU A 259 -6.59 5.15 20.39
N TYR A 260 -6.46 5.91 21.48
CA TYR A 260 -7.58 6.59 22.16
C TYR A 260 -7.70 8.08 21.80
N GLY A 261 -6.90 8.54 20.84
CA GLY A 261 -6.83 9.92 20.40
C GLY A 261 -7.72 10.27 19.22
N TRP A 262 -7.98 11.56 19.01
CA TRP A 262 -8.59 12.00 17.76
C TRP A 262 -7.60 11.81 16.61
N THR A 263 -8.07 11.17 15.54
CA THR A 263 -7.33 11.11 14.28
C THR A 263 -7.17 12.51 13.68
N ALA A 264 -6.20 12.71 12.78
CA ALA A 264 -5.97 14.00 12.13
C ALA A 264 -7.23 14.60 11.49
N ASN A 265 -8.02 13.76 10.82
CA ASN A 265 -9.28 14.19 10.21
C ASN A 265 -10.35 14.51 11.26
N MET A 266 -10.42 13.73 12.34
CA MET A 266 -11.35 13.98 13.45
C MET A 266 -10.99 15.28 14.18
N GLU A 267 -9.71 15.58 14.39
CA GLU A 267 -9.22 16.84 14.96
C GLU A 267 -9.64 18.04 14.08
N ARG A 268 -9.48 17.92 12.76
CA ARG A 268 -9.88 18.95 11.80
C ARG A 268 -11.39 19.21 11.80
N ILE A 269 -12.20 18.16 11.79
CA ILE A 269 -13.68 18.27 11.83
C ILE A 269 -14.13 18.90 13.16
N MET A 270 -13.55 18.46 14.27
CA MET A 270 -13.90 18.96 15.61
C MET A 270 -13.48 20.42 15.80
N LYS A 271 -12.33 20.84 15.27
CA LYS A 271 -11.89 22.26 15.27
C LYS A 271 -12.76 23.16 14.38
N ALA A 272 -13.37 22.62 13.32
CA ALA A 272 -14.22 23.37 12.41
C ALA A 272 -15.66 23.63 12.94
N GLN A 273 -16.08 22.98 14.05
CA GLN A 273 -17.39 23.20 14.66
C GLN A 273 -17.35 24.37 15.66
N ALA A 274 -18.05 25.46 15.35
CA ALA A 274 -17.97 26.75 16.04
C ALA A 274 -18.60 26.81 17.46
N LEU A 275 -19.33 25.79 17.92
CA LEU A 275 -20.18 25.84 19.12
C LEU A 275 -19.67 25.01 20.32
N ARG A 276 -18.36 24.69 20.38
CA ARG A 276 -17.82 23.84 21.45
C ARG A 276 -16.95 24.59 22.46
N ASP A 277 -17.06 24.16 23.71
CA ASP A 277 -16.23 24.57 24.84
C ASP A 277 -14.76 24.13 24.64
N SER A 278 -13.86 25.11 24.56
CA SER A 278 -12.41 24.98 24.29
C SER A 278 -11.68 24.13 25.32
N SER A 279 -12.24 23.99 26.52
CA SER A 279 -11.67 23.23 27.65
C SER A 279 -11.60 21.71 27.39
N MET A 280 -12.56 21.17 26.63
CA MET A 280 -12.64 19.75 26.29
C MET A 280 -11.74 19.36 25.10
N ALA A 281 -11.17 20.33 24.38
CA ALA A 281 -10.24 20.09 23.28
C ALA A 281 -8.80 19.83 23.78
N GLY A 282 -8.39 20.43 24.90
CA GLY A 282 -7.05 20.24 25.48
C GLY A 282 -6.82 18.83 26.02
N TYR A 283 -7.86 18.19 26.58
CA TYR A 283 -7.79 16.84 27.15
C TYR A 283 -7.84 15.71 26.10
N MET A 284 -8.40 15.99 24.91
CA MET A 284 -8.54 15.02 23.81
C MET A 284 -7.62 15.32 22.61
N SER A 285 -6.79 16.35 22.69
CA SER A 285 -5.65 16.53 21.79
C SER A 285 -4.63 15.45 22.11
N SER A 286 -4.81 14.28 21.51
CA SER A 286 -3.89 13.17 21.72
C SER A 286 -2.49 13.57 21.33
N LYS A 287 -1.55 13.32 22.25
CA LYS A 287 -0.14 13.50 21.97
C LYS A 287 0.23 12.63 20.77
N LYS A 288 0.99 13.21 19.85
CA LYS A 288 1.36 12.60 18.58
C LYS A 288 2.63 11.80 18.77
N THR A 289 2.68 10.58 18.29
CA THR A 289 3.92 9.80 18.21
C THR A 289 4.56 10.07 16.86
N MET A 290 5.86 10.39 16.86
CA MET A 290 6.63 10.54 15.64
C MET A 290 7.32 9.22 15.31
N GLU A 291 6.98 8.67 14.15
CA GLU A 291 7.57 7.45 13.62
C GLU A 291 8.65 7.82 12.59
N ILE A 292 9.88 7.35 12.80
CA ILE A 292 11.01 7.65 11.91
C ILE A 292 11.38 6.45 11.04
N ASN A 293 11.74 6.74 9.78
CA ASN A 293 12.20 5.73 8.83
C ASN A 293 13.74 5.67 8.82
N PRO A 294 14.35 4.59 9.34
CA PRO A 294 15.80 4.47 9.44
C PRO A 294 16.49 4.23 8.08
N GLU A 295 15.75 3.82 7.06
CA GLU A 295 16.29 3.57 5.71
C GLU A 295 16.34 4.84 4.86
N ASN A 296 15.73 5.93 5.30
CA ASN A 296 15.72 7.19 4.56
C ASN A 296 17.09 7.91 4.67
N PRO A 297 17.69 8.36 3.54
CA PRO A 297 18.98 9.05 3.54
C PRO A 297 19.05 10.28 4.45
N ILE A 298 17.94 11.01 4.60
CA ILE A 298 17.85 12.20 5.46
C ILE A 298 18.04 11.81 6.92
N MET A 299 17.48 10.68 7.36
CA MET A 299 17.58 10.23 8.75
C MET A 299 18.98 9.75 9.09
N GLU A 300 19.68 9.10 8.16
CA GLU A 300 21.08 8.70 8.36
C GLU A 300 22.01 9.92 8.45
N GLU A 301 21.78 10.96 7.63
CA GLU A 301 22.56 12.20 7.68
C GLU A 301 22.28 13.00 8.96
N LEU A 302 21.01 13.10 9.39
CA LEU A 302 20.64 13.72 10.65
C LEU A 302 21.26 13.00 11.85
N ARG A 303 21.31 11.67 11.82
CA ARG A 303 21.99 10.89 12.85
C ARG A 303 23.47 11.25 12.94
N LYS A 304 24.19 11.27 11.81
CA LYS A 304 25.62 11.64 11.78
C LYS A 304 25.87 13.04 12.34
N ARG A 305 25.02 14.01 11.99
CA ARG A 305 25.13 15.39 12.48
C ARG A 305 24.80 15.49 13.97
N ALA A 306 23.77 14.79 14.43
CA ALA A 306 23.41 14.74 15.85
C ALA A 306 24.49 14.04 16.70
N ASP A 307 25.18 13.03 16.15
CA ASP A 307 26.31 12.35 16.80
C ASP A 307 27.55 13.27 16.88
N ALA A 308 27.75 14.15 15.89
CA ALA A 308 28.86 15.11 15.85
C ALA A 308 28.65 16.30 16.81
N ASP A 309 27.45 16.90 16.79
CA ASP A 309 27.07 17.96 17.74
C ASP A 309 25.57 17.90 18.05
N LYS A 310 25.25 17.52 19.28
CA LYS A 310 23.86 17.41 19.79
C LYS A 310 23.17 18.77 19.93
N ASN A 311 23.92 19.87 19.90
CA ASN A 311 23.40 21.23 20.07
C ASN A 311 23.46 22.08 18.81
N ASP A 312 23.80 21.51 17.66
CA ASP A 312 23.81 22.24 16.41
C ASP A 312 22.43 22.83 16.11
N LYS A 313 22.39 24.16 15.97
CA LYS A 313 21.19 24.92 15.64
C LYS A 313 20.59 24.48 14.30
N SER A 314 21.44 24.07 13.34
CA SER A 314 21.00 23.58 12.04
C SER A 314 20.20 22.27 12.15
N VAL A 315 20.63 21.35 13.02
CA VAL A 315 19.94 20.07 13.27
C VAL A 315 18.59 20.32 13.95
N LYS A 316 18.53 21.24 14.92
CA LYS A 316 17.27 21.62 15.58
C LYS A 316 16.26 22.20 14.58
N ASP A 317 16.71 23.10 13.71
CA ASP A 317 15.87 23.69 12.67
C ASP A 317 15.38 22.64 11.65
N LEU A 318 16.24 21.70 11.24
CA LEU A 318 15.86 20.60 10.35
C LEU A 318 14.85 19.63 10.99
N VAL A 319 15.02 19.30 12.27
CA VAL A 319 14.08 18.44 13.02
C VAL A 319 12.70 19.10 13.12
N LEU A 320 12.66 20.39 13.43
CA LEU A 320 11.42 21.16 13.46
C LEU A 320 10.74 21.21 12.09
N LEU A 321 11.51 21.41 11.01
CA LEU A 321 11.00 21.38 9.64
C LEU A 321 10.43 20.01 9.25
N LEU A 322 11.13 18.92 9.61
CA LEU A 322 10.65 17.56 9.38
C LEU A 322 9.34 17.28 10.14
N PHE A 323 9.22 17.77 11.36
CA PHE A 323 8.00 17.66 12.15
C PHE A 323 6.83 18.40 11.49
N GLU A 324 7.03 19.65 11.05
CA GLU A 324 5.98 20.46 10.42
C GLU A 324 5.57 19.93 9.04
N THR A 325 6.51 19.43 8.24
CA THR A 325 6.19 18.74 6.98
C THR A 325 5.45 17.41 7.21
N SER A 326 5.79 16.69 8.28
CA SER A 326 5.06 15.48 8.70
C SER A 326 3.65 15.78 9.19
N LEU A 327 3.44 16.92 9.87
CA LEU A 327 2.09 17.37 10.27
C LEU A 327 1.21 17.58 9.03
N LEU A 328 1.72 18.29 8.02
CA LEU A 328 1.00 18.56 6.78
C LEU A 328 0.66 17.27 6.02
N THR A 329 1.64 16.40 5.81
CA THR A 329 1.45 15.14 5.07
C THR A 329 0.53 14.16 5.81
N SER A 330 0.53 14.19 7.14
CA SER A 330 -0.36 13.37 7.97
C SER A 330 -1.75 14.00 8.17
N GLY A 331 -2.03 15.16 7.57
CA GLY A 331 -3.35 15.80 7.57
C GLY A 331 -3.67 16.65 8.81
N PHE A 332 -2.67 17.01 9.62
CA PHE A 332 -2.83 17.92 10.76
C PHE A 332 -2.70 19.39 10.34
N SER A 333 -3.33 20.27 11.12
CA SER A 333 -3.15 21.71 10.97
C SER A 333 -1.85 22.18 11.61
N LEU A 334 -1.20 23.18 10.99
CA LEU A 334 -0.06 23.88 11.59
C LEU A 334 -0.57 24.86 12.66
N ASP A 335 0.15 24.95 13.78
CA ASP A 335 -0.15 25.90 14.85
C ASP A 335 0.15 27.35 14.42
N ASP A 336 1.27 27.56 13.72
CA ASP A 336 1.69 28.87 13.22
C ASP A 336 2.31 28.75 11.81
N PRO A 337 1.53 29.02 10.76
CA PRO A 337 2.00 29.01 9.38
C PRO A 337 3.11 30.02 9.08
N ASN A 338 3.18 31.16 9.80
CA ASN A 338 4.17 32.20 9.55
C ASN A 338 5.56 31.76 10.00
N THR A 339 5.64 31.14 11.17
CA THR A 339 6.90 30.57 11.69
C THR A 339 7.44 29.47 10.77
N PHE A 340 6.56 28.61 10.24
CA PHE A 340 6.94 27.59 9.25
C PHE A 340 7.46 28.22 7.95
N GLY A 341 6.74 29.21 7.40
CA GLY A 341 7.16 29.93 6.18
C GLY A 341 8.51 30.62 6.35
N ASN A 342 8.73 31.30 7.48
CA ASN A 342 10.01 31.94 7.78
C ASN A 342 11.16 30.93 7.88
N ARG A 343 10.90 29.71 8.40
CA ARG A 343 11.90 28.64 8.46
C ARG A 343 12.25 28.10 7.07
N ILE A 344 11.26 27.95 6.19
CA ILE A 344 11.49 27.60 4.77
C ILE A 344 12.37 28.67 4.10
N HIS A 345 12.03 29.94 4.27
CA HIS A 345 12.81 31.04 3.68
C HIS A 345 14.27 31.04 4.18
N ARG A 346 14.50 30.81 5.48
CA ARG A 346 15.86 30.70 6.03
C ARG A 346 16.64 29.51 5.43
N MET A 347 15.99 28.36 5.26
CA MET A 347 16.61 27.19 4.63
C MET A 347 16.94 27.41 3.15
N LEU A 348 16.08 28.12 2.41
CA LEU A 348 16.37 28.53 1.04
C LEU A 348 17.56 29.50 0.98
N LYS A 349 17.64 30.47 1.90
CA LYS A 349 18.79 31.38 2.00
C LYS A 349 20.09 30.62 2.24
N LEU A 350 20.11 29.70 3.20
CA LEU A 350 21.24 28.81 3.47
C LEU A 350 21.61 27.95 2.25
N GLY A 351 20.64 27.37 1.56
CA GLY A 351 20.85 26.56 0.36
C GLY A 351 21.40 27.36 -0.83
N LEU A 352 21.05 28.65 -0.90
CA LEU A 352 21.55 29.59 -1.90
C LEU A 352 22.81 30.35 -1.44
N SER A 353 23.35 30.05 -0.26
CA SER A 353 24.50 30.74 0.34
C SER A 353 24.31 32.27 0.46
N ILE A 354 23.08 32.70 0.73
CA ILE A 354 22.74 34.10 1.02
C ILE A 354 22.93 34.32 2.51
N ASP A 355 23.92 35.13 2.90
CA ASP A 355 24.17 35.46 4.30
C ASP A 355 23.03 36.31 4.86
N ASP A 356 22.65 36.07 6.12
CA ASP A 356 21.60 36.83 6.81
C ASP A 356 21.99 38.32 7.02
N ASP A 357 23.25 38.69 6.73
CA ASP A 357 23.79 40.05 6.80
C ASP A 357 23.58 40.88 5.50
N ASP A 358 23.09 40.28 4.40
CA ASP A 358 22.85 40.96 3.11
C ASP A 358 21.46 41.62 3.00
N VAL A 359 20.72 41.74 4.11
CA VAL A 359 19.46 42.48 4.15
C VAL A 359 19.75 43.92 4.57
N PRO A 360 19.54 44.95 3.72
CA PRO A 360 19.63 46.33 4.16
C PRO A 360 18.64 46.57 5.30
N ALA A 361 19.09 47.16 6.40
CA ALA A 361 18.30 47.43 7.60
C ALA A 361 17.16 48.47 7.43
N ASP A 362 16.83 48.86 6.19
CA ASP A 362 15.98 50.01 5.86
C ASP A 362 14.70 49.62 5.07
N ALA A 363 14.05 48.50 5.40
CA ALA A 363 12.77 48.12 4.77
C ALA A 363 11.53 48.28 5.69
N ASP A 364 11.70 48.81 6.91
CA ASP A 364 10.61 48.98 7.89
C ASP A 364 10.12 50.43 8.04
N SER A 365 10.55 51.39 7.21
CA SER A 365 10.21 52.82 7.41
C SER A 365 9.33 53.49 6.34
N ASP A 366 8.78 52.78 5.36
CA ASP A 366 7.93 53.40 4.31
C ASP A 366 6.55 52.72 4.16
N MET A 367 5.85 52.52 5.28
CA MET A 367 4.39 52.42 5.25
C MET A 367 3.78 53.80 5.52
N PRO A 368 3.01 54.39 4.59
CA PRO A 368 2.28 55.62 4.88
C PRO A 368 1.25 55.36 5.99
N PRO A 369 1.03 56.32 6.91
CA PRO A 369 0.11 56.13 8.02
C PRO A 369 -1.31 55.90 7.48
N LEU A 370 -1.97 54.89 8.04
CA LEU A 370 -3.40 54.64 7.82
C LEU A 370 -4.18 55.85 8.34
N GLU A 371 -4.82 56.58 7.44
CA GLU A 371 -5.80 57.60 7.80
C GLU A 371 -6.99 56.94 8.51
N ASP A 372 -7.32 57.45 9.69
CA ASP A 372 -8.53 57.12 10.44
C ASP A 372 -9.76 57.47 9.58
N ALA A 373 -10.35 56.48 8.92
CA ALA A 373 -11.66 56.62 8.29
C ALA A 373 -12.74 56.48 9.38
N ASP A 374 -13.22 57.64 9.83
CA ASP A 374 -14.39 57.83 10.68
C ASP A 374 -15.60 56.97 10.24
N ALA A 375 -16.33 56.55 11.25
CA ALA A 375 -17.56 55.76 11.15
C ALA A 375 -18.66 56.49 10.38
N GLU A 376 -19.11 55.93 9.25
CA GLU A 376 -20.49 56.09 8.77
C GLU A 376 -21.07 54.73 8.36
N GLY A 377 -22.18 54.35 9.01
CA GLY A 377 -22.79 53.03 8.90
C GLY A 377 -23.43 52.77 7.54
N SER A 378 -23.10 51.62 6.95
CA SER A 378 -23.80 51.08 5.79
C SER A 378 -25.07 50.35 6.24
N LYS A 379 -26.23 50.92 5.89
CA LYS A 379 -27.54 50.27 5.99
C LYS A 379 -27.65 49.16 4.94
N MET A 380 -28.17 48.00 5.35
CA MET A 380 -28.63 46.95 4.44
C MET A 380 -29.83 47.44 3.62
N GLU A 381 -29.80 47.18 2.32
CA GLU A 381 -30.91 47.43 1.40
C GLU A 381 -31.64 46.09 1.17
N GLU A 382 -32.92 46.02 1.54
CA GLU A 382 -33.82 44.91 1.18
C GLU A 382 -34.26 45.08 -0.29
N VAL A 383 -34.26 43.98 -1.02
CA VAL A 383 -34.70 43.92 -2.42
C VAL A 383 -36.10 43.30 -2.42
N ASP A 384 -37.11 44.05 -2.86
CA ASP A 384 -38.44 43.54 -3.25
C ASP A 384 -38.36 42.69 -4.54
#